data_AF-A0A844F8I7-F1
#
_entry.id   AF-A0A844F8I7-F1
#
_cell.length_a   1.000
_cell.length_b   1.000
_cell.length_c   1.000
_cell.angle_alpha   90.00
_cell.angle_beta   90.00
_cell.angle_gamma   90.00
#
_symmetry.space_group_name_H-M   'P 1'
#
loop_
_entity.id
_entity.type
_entity.pdbx_description
1 polymer ?
#
loop_
_entity_poly.entity_id
_entity_poly.type
_entity_poly.pdbx_seq_one_letter_code
_entity_poly.pdbx_strand_id
1 'polypeptide(L)'
;MEAEKGKVCEGSEYAFITDIRITLECLHEAYQMEGDLLKSGKNIYATMIYPFIRMIKEQCSTMELCEEELHKELWRTYETEEDNVKFVDAAWRFLESRQREAV
;
A
#
# COMPACT_ATOMS: atom_id res chain seq x y z
N MET A 1 -4.06 -0.24 -48.65
CA MET A 1 -3.14 -0.28 -47.51
C MET A 1 -3.36 1.04 -46.79
N GLU A 2 -4.23 1.07 -45.79
CA GLU A 2 -4.49 2.26 -44.99
C GLU A 2 -4.30 1.92 -43.51
N ALA A 3 -3.66 2.87 -42.83
CA ALA A 3 -2.92 2.71 -41.61
C ALA A 3 -3.76 2.36 -40.38
N GLU A 4 -3.17 1.55 -39.52
CA GLU A 4 -3.58 1.32 -38.14
C GLU A 4 -3.80 2.65 -37.42
N LYS A 5 -5.06 2.99 -37.14
CA LYS A 5 -5.37 3.93 -36.07
C LYS A 5 -5.28 3.16 -34.76
N GLY A 6 -4.06 3.12 -34.21
CA GLY A 6 -3.83 2.73 -32.82
C GLY A 6 -4.82 3.50 -31.95
N LYS A 7 -5.71 2.76 -31.31
CA LYS A 7 -6.68 3.32 -30.38
C LYS A 7 -5.87 3.78 -29.16
N VAL A 8 -5.52 5.07 -29.13
CA VAL A 8 -5.05 5.72 -27.92
C VAL A 8 -6.14 5.51 -26.89
N CYS A 9 -5.83 4.76 -25.83
CA CYS A 9 -6.69 4.72 -24.65
C CYS A 9 -6.69 6.15 -24.12
N GLU A 10 -7.77 6.90 -24.40
CA GLU A 10 -8.02 8.18 -23.77
C GLU A 10 -7.86 7.98 -22.27
N GLY A 11 -6.90 8.69 -21.69
CA GLY A 11 -6.61 8.67 -20.26
C GLY A 11 -7.80 9.25 -19.52
N SER A 12 -8.82 8.42 -19.30
CA SER A 12 -9.74 8.63 -18.20
C SER A 12 -8.90 8.52 -16.95
N GLU A 13 -8.75 9.63 -16.21
CA GLU A 13 -8.32 9.63 -14.82
C GLU A 13 -9.30 8.76 -14.03
N TYR A 14 -9.10 7.45 -14.04
CA TYR A 14 -9.69 6.57 -13.07
C TYR A 14 -8.87 6.72 -11.79
N ALA A 15 -9.09 7.80 -11.04
CA ALA A 15 -8.69 7.85 -9.64
C ALA A 15 -9.57 6.84 -8.90
N PHE A 16 -9.16 5.57 -8.91
CA PHE A 16 -9.75 4.55 -8.06
C PHE A 16 -9.30 4.88 -6.64
N ILE A 17 -10.08 5.71 -5.94
CA ILE A 17 -9.94 5.88 -4.50
C ILE A 17 -10.49 4.59 -3.89
N THR A 18 -9.66 3.54 -3.90
CA THR A 18 -9.95 2.31 -3.14
C THR A 18 -9.90 2.69 -1.67
N ASP A 19 -10.91 2.27 -0.90
CA ASP A 19 -10.91 2.47 0.56
C ASP A 19 -9.57 1.99 1.14
N ILE A 20 -8.92 2.86 1.92
CA ILE A 20 -7.63 2.57 2.53
C ILE A 20 -7.67 1.31 3.41
N ARG A 21 -8.81 1.01 4.04
CA ARG A 21 -8.99 -0.22 4.83
C ARG A 21 -8.99 -1.45 3.93
N ILE A 22 -9.62 -1.39 2.76
CA ILE A 22 -9.52 -2.47 1.74
C ILE A 22 -8.07 -2.62 1.28
N THR A 23 -7.37 -1.51 1.06
CA THR A 23 -5.94 -1.55 0.68
C THR A 23 -5.09 -2.19 1.77
N LEU A 24 -5.38 -1.93 3.04
CA LEU A 24 -4.73 -2.55 4.20
C LEU A 24 -5.04 -4.05 4.30
N GLU A 25 -6.29 -4.48 4.05
CA GLU A 25 -6.64 -5.90 3.98
C GLU A 25 -5.82 -6.62 2.90
N CYS A 26 -5.72 -6.04 1.70
CA CYS A 26 -4.90 -6.60 0.63
C CYS A 26 -3.41 -6.61 0.98
N LEU A 27 -2.91 -5.58 1.68
CA LEU A 27 -1.53 -5.54 2.16
C LEU A 27 -1.26 -6.67 3.17
N HIS A 28 -2.18 -6.94 4.08
CA HIS A 28 -2.08 -8.04 5.03
C HIS A 28 -1.97 -9.39 4.31
N GLU A 29 -2.81 -9.63 3.31
CA GLU A 29 -2.74 -10.84 2.48
C GLU A 29 -1.40 -10.94 1.74
N ALA A 30 -0.89 -9.82 1.19
CA ALA A 30 0.41 -9.79 0.54
C ALA A 30 1.55 -10.11 1.52
N TYR A 31 1.49 -9.63 2.76
CA TYR A 31 2.43 -9.99 3.82
C TYR A 31 2.36 -11.47 4.19
N GLN A 32 1.16 -12.07 4.20
CA GLN A 32 1.02 -13.52 4.41
C GLN A 32 1.62 -14.33 3.27
N MET A 33 1.44 -13.89 2.01
CA MET A 33 1.93 -14.61 0.83
C MET A 33 3.44 -14.46 0.60
N GLU A 34 3.98 -13.25 0.79
CA GLU A 34 5.36 -12.91 0.40
C GLU A 34 6.23 -12.45 1.57
N GLY A 35 5.74 -12.51 2.80
CA GLY A 35 6.48 -12.06 3.99
C GLY A 35 7.82 -12.78 4.21
N ASP A 36 7.90 -14.06 3.86
CA ASP A 36 9.16 -14.81 3.95
C ASP A 36 10.22 -14.32 2.95
N LEU A 37 9.80 -13.74 1.81
CA LEU A 37 10.72 -13.09 0.88
C LEU A 37 11.35 -11.87 1.54
N LEU A 38 10.58 -11.08 2.30
CA LEU A 38 11.11 -9.91 3.02
C LEU A 38 12.09 -10.34 4.12
N LYS A 39 11.75 -11.39 4.88
CA LYS A 39 12.66 -11.96 5.90
C LYS A 39 13.96 -12.50 5.30
N SER A 40 13.93 -12.97 4.04
CA SER A 40 15.13 -13.39 3.31
C SER A 40 15.98 -12.23 2.76
N GLY A 41 15.56 -10.98 2.98
CA GLY A 41 16.24 -9.77 2.50
C GLY A 41 15.86 -9.35 1.09
N LYS A 42 14.78 -9.91 0.50
CA LYS A 42 14.28 -9.46 -0.79
C LYS A 42 13.79 -8.01 -0.67
N ASN A 43 14.14 -7.20 -1.65
CA ASN A 43 13.70 -5.81 -1.71
C ASN A 43 12.18 -5.75 -1.97
N ILE A 44 11.46 -4.87 -1.23
CA ILE A 44 10.03 -4.65 -1.39
C ILE A 44 9.63 -4.25 -2.80
N TYR A 45 10.47 -3.52 -3.54
CA TYR A 45 10.20 -3.13 -4.92
C TYR A 45 10.05 -4.32 -5.88
N ALA A 46 10.47 -5.52 -5.45
CA ALA A 46 10.35 -6.77 -6.18
C ALA A 46 9.27 -7.70 -5.61
N THR A 47 8.30 -7.17 -4.86
CA THR A 47 7.19 -7.92 -4.25
C THR A 47 5.84 -7.26 -4.57
N MET A 48 4.76 -8.02 -4.46
CA MET A 48 3.36 -7.57 -4.58
C MET A 48 2.94 -6.63 -3.44
N ILE A 49 3.74 -6.53 -2.38
CA ILE A 49 3.56 -5.60 -1.27
C ILE A 49 3.73 -4.15 -1.74
N TYR A 50 4.70 -3.89 -2.62
CA TYR A 50 5.06 -2.52 -3.00
C TYR A 50 3.91 -1.72 -3.63
N PRO A 51 3.13 -2.26 -4.58
CA PRO A 51 1.94 -1.58 -5.10
C PRO A 51 0.97 -1.10 -4.00
N PHE A 52 0.73 -1.91 -2.97
CA PHE A 52 -0.17 -1.54 -1.87
C PHE A 52 0.42 -0.45 -0.98
N ILE A 53 1.71 -0.52 -0.68
CA ILE A 53 2.43 0.55 0.04
C ILE A 53 2.32 1.86 -0.73
N ARG A 54 2.52 1.83 -2.05
CA ARG A 54 2.39 3.01 -2.90
C ARG A 54 0.97 3.56 -2.90
N MET A 55 -0.05 2.70 -3.02
CA MET A 55 -1.46 3.10 -2.94
C MET A 55 -1.81 3.76 -1.61
N ILE A 56 -1.32 3.24 -0.48
CA ILE A 56 -1.54 3.84 0.85
C ILE A 56 -0.88 5.21 0.93
N LYS A 57 0.37 5.34 0.47
CA LYS A 57 1.11 6.61 0.47
C LYS A 57 0.43 7.67 -0.41
N GLU A 58 -0.03 7.30 -1.60
CA GLU A 58 -0.77 8.18 -2.51
C GLU A 58 -2.07 8.71 -1.88
N GLN A 59 -2.77 7.87 -1.11
CA GLN A 59 -3.98 8.27 -0.36
C GLN A 59 -3.68 9.09 0.90
N CYS A 60 -2.45 9.00 1.43
CA CYS A 60 -1.97 9.72 2.60
C CYS A 60 -0.98 10.82 2.19
N SER A 61 -1.38 11.72 1.28
CA SER A 61 -0.47 12.64 0.58
C SER A 61 0.31 13.62 1.47
N THR A 62 -0.11 13.83 2.72
CA THR A 62 0.61 14.67 3.71
C THR A 62 1.66 13.89 4.51
N MET A 63 1.76 12.58 4.31
CA MET A 63 2.70 11.71 5.02
C MET A 63 4.12 11.88 4.47
N GLU A 64 5.06 12.25 5.34
CA GLU A 64 6.47 12.49 4.96
C GLU A 64 7.30 11.21 4.81
N LEU A 65 6.78 10.06 5.24
CA LEU A 65 7.49 8.79 5.17
C LEU A 65 7.72 8.34 3.72
N CYS A 66 8.92 7.85 3.42
CA CYS A 66 9.15 7.14 2.18
C CYS A 66 8.49 5.74 2.22
N GLU A 67 8.38 5.08 1.07
CA GLU A 67 7.71 3.80 0.90
C GLU A 67 8.35 2.72 1.79
N GLU A 68 9.67 2.71 1.93
CA GLU A 68 10.37 1.79 2.83
C GLU A 68 10.09 2.05 4.31
N GLU A 69 9.97 3.32 4.71
CA GLU A 69 9.65 3.69 6.09
C GLU A 69 8.21 3.33 6.43
N LEU A 70 7.27 3.67 5.54
CA LEU A 70 5.87 3.29 5.66
C LEU A 70 5.74 1.76 5.73
N HIS A 71 6.42 1.04 4.84
CA HIS A 71 6.47 -0.41 4.87
C HIS A 71 6.96 -0.95 6.21
N LYS A 72 8.07 -0.43 6.76
CA LYS A 72 8.62 -0.90 8.03
C LYS A 72 7.66 -0.72 9.20
N GLU A 73 6.95 0.41 9.27
CA GLU A 73 5.95 0.63 10.31
C GLU A 73 4.78 -0.35 10.18
N LEU A 74 4.23 -0.49 8.96
CA LEU A 74 3.13 -1.42 8.70
C LEU A 74 3.55 -2.89 8.89
N TRP A 75 4.78 -3.25 8.54
CA TRP A 75 5.33 -4.60 8.76
C TRP A 75 5.42 -4.93 10.26
N ARG A 76 5.87 -3.99 11.10
CA ARG A 76 5.89 -4.19 12.56
C ARG A 76 4.49 -4.40 13.12
N THR A 77 3.50 -3.67 12.61
CA THR A 77 2.09 -3.90 12.98
C THR A 77 1.65 -5.31 12.59
N TYR A 78 1.97 -5.75 11.37
CA TYR A 78 1.68 -7.10 10.91
C TYR A 78 2.35 -8.19 11.77
N GLU A 79 3.60 -7.98 12.20
CA GLU A 79 4.29 -8.94 13.07
C GLU A 79 3.74 -9.01 14.49
N THR A 80 3.02 -7.97 14.93
CA THR A 80 2.48 -7.87 16.30
C THR A 80 1.03 -8.34 16.38
N GLU A 81 0.22 -8.04 15.36
CA GLU A 81 -1.21 -8.33 15.36
C GLU A 81 -1.51 -9.74 14.85
N GLU A 82 -2.33 -10.49 15.60
CA GLU A 82 -2.60 -11.91 15.32
C GLU A 82 -3.61 -12.15 14.19
N ASP A 83 -4.39 -11.13 13.82
CA ASP A 83 -5.47 -11.24 12.84
C ASP A 83 -5.63 -9.97 11.99
N ASN A 84 -6.23 -10.14 10.80
CA ASN A 84 -6.42 -9.08 9.81
C ASN A 84 -7.20 -7.87 10.37
N VAL A 85 -8.24 -8.11 11.18
CA VAL A 85 -9.08 -7.03 11.71
C VAL A 85 -8.27 -6.14 12.64
N LYS A 86 -7.49 -6.73 13.55
CA LYS A 86 -6.60 -5.98 14.44
C LYS A 86 -5.49 -5.27 13.67
N PHE A 87 -4.90 -5.93 12.67
CA PHE A 87 -3.90 -5.31 11.81
C PHE A 87 -4.45 -4.06 11.12
N VAL A 88 -5.61 -4.17 10.46
CA VAL A 88 -6.25 -3.05 9.75
C VAL A 88 -6.58 -1.91 10.70
N ASP A 89 -7.11 -2.20 11.89
CA ASP A 89 -7.44 -1.18 12.88
C ASP A 89 -6.20 -0.46 13.42
N ALA A 90 -5.13 -1.20 13.73
CA ALA A 90 -3.88 -0.64 14.22
C ALA A 90 -3.17 0.18 13.13
N ALA A 91 -3.08 -0.34 11.92
CA ALA A 91 -2.50 0.35 10.77
C ALA A 91 -3.29 1.62 10.43
N TRP A 92 -4.63 1.54 10.42
CA TRP A 92 -5.48 2.70 10.18
C TRP A 92 -5.26 3.81 11.22
N ARG A 93 -5.20 3.47 12.51
CA ARG A 93 -4.93 4.45 13.59
C ARG A 93 -3.57 5.13 13.42
N PHE A 94 -2.55 4.37 13.01
CA PHE A 94 -1.23 4.91 12.71
C PHE A 94 -1.28 5.90 11.53
N LEU A 95 -1.98 5.54 10.45
CA LEU A 95 -2.12 6.42 9.29
C LEU A 95 -2.92 7.69 9.62
N GLU A 96 -4.00 7.55 10.40
CA GLU A 96 -4.84 8.67 10.82
C GLU A 96 -4.09 9.67 11.71
N SER A 97 -3.26 9.20 12.65
CA SER A 97 -2.50 10.11 13.54
C SER A 97 -1.52 10.97 12.74
N ARG A 98 -0.85 10.39 11.75
CA ARG A 98 0.11 11.08 10.88
C ARG A 98 -0.53 12.10 9.94
N GLN A 99 -1.79 11.92 9.57
CA GLN A 99 -2.53 12.91 8.79
C GLN A 99 -2.99 14.11 9.63
N ARG A 100 -3.34 13.89 10.91
CA ARG A 100 -3.78 14.96 11.82
C ARG A 100 -2.65 15.84 12.34
N GLU A 101 -1.42 15.32 12.40
CA GLU A 101 -0.23 16.08 12.81
C GLU A 101 0.18 17.18 11.80
N ALA A 102 -0.38 17.18 10.58
CA ALA A 102 -0.08 18.13 9.51
C ALA A 102 -0.99 19.37 9.46
N VAL A 103 -1.85 19.60 10.48
CA VAL A 103 -2.80 20.72 10.57
C VAL A 103 -2.46 21.67 11.71
#